data_AF-A0A7W9AM77-F1
#
_entry.id   AF-A0A7W9AM77-F1
#
_cell.length_a   1.000
_cell.length_b   1.000
_cell.length_c   1.000
_cell.angle_alpha   90.00
_cell.angle_beta   90.00
_cell.angle_gamma   90.00
#
_symmetry.space_group_name_H-M   'P 1'
#
loop_
_entity.id
_entity.type
_entity.pdbx_description
1 polymer ?
#
loop_
_entity_poly.entity_id
_entity_poly.type
_entity_poly.pdbx_seq_one_letter_code
_entity_poly.pdbx_strand_id
1 'polypeptide(L)'
;MDQLTTTAPALGHPDMASMVSSLPRWTTERAVEALGTDTPEALTAAIALVDRELRPVPRDAEGRKAWGLAIDDRLRRLAAKIAPGMAPAQGEEWRSAMVEALADLPAMVALTACKRAMHRPFQFLNQVEGAVREIAASVIEERETRRRAAERILRDLERAAAAPPALPPADPDRPVTADEIRAMPPSVRAMGVKIGAISEADVAAALAVDE
;
A
#
# COMPACT_ATOMS: atom_id res chain seq x y z
N MET A 1 8.50 -13.90 -30.88
CA MET A 1 8.18 -12.50 -30.55
C MET A 1 7.03 -12.56 -29.56
N ASP A 2 7.35 -12.93 -28.33
CA ASP A 2 6.36 -13.12 -27.27
C ASP A 2 5.99 -11.74 -26.72
N GLN A 3 4.73 -11.37 -26.89
CA GLN A 3 4.19 -10.19 -26.26
C GLN A 3 4.26 -10.42 -24.75
N LEU A 4 4.93 -9.53 -24.03
CA LEU A 4 4.74 -9.37 -22.58
C LEU A 4 3.33 -8.81 -22.35
N THR A 5 2.31 -9.62 -22.67
CA THR A 5 0.92 -9.42 -22.28
C THR A 5 0.93 -9.41 -20.77
N THR A 6 0.84 -8.21 -20.20
CA THR A 6 0.68 -8.00 -18.76
C THR A 6 -0.76 -8.32 -18.38
N THR A 7 -1.23 -9.50 -18.76
CA THR A 7 -2.43 -10.13 -18.19
C THR A 7 -1.89 -11.12 -17.18
N ALA A 8 -1.65 -10.62 -15.97
CA ALA A 8 -1.53 -11.52 -14.83
C ALA A 8 -2.79 -12.40 -14.82
N PRO A 9 -2.68 -13.73 -14.75
CA PRO A 9 -3.81 -14.58 -14.44
C PRO A 9 -4.11 -14.40 -12.95
N ALA A 10 -4.65 -13.25 -12.59
CA ALA A 10 -5.24 -13.00 -11.29
C ALA A 10 -6.74 -12.87 -11.52
N LEU A 11 -7.39 -14.04 -11.46
CA LEU A 11 -8.77 -14.25 -11.03
C LEU A 11 -9.87 -13.72 -11.97
N GLY A 12 -10.84 -14.59 -12.28
CA GLY A 12 -11.93 -14.37 -13.22
C GLY A 12 -12.97 -13.30 -12.84
N HIS A 13 -12.59 -12.24 -12.11
CA HIS A 13 -13.45 -11.10 -11.81
C HIS A 13 -12.90 -9.83 -12.49
N PRO A 14 -13.51 -9.34 -13.58
CA PRO A 14 -13.15 -8.04 -14.19
C PRO A 14 -13.20 -6.87 -13.18
N ASP A 15 -13.96 -7.01 -12.09
CA ASP A 15 -14.01 -6.04 -10.99
C ASP A 15 -12.72 -5.92 -10.19
N MET A 16 -11.87 -6.96 -10.16
CA MET A 16 -10.66 -6.94 -9.36
C MET A 16 -9.60 -5.98 -9.93
N ALA A 17 -9.40 -5.98 -11.26
CA ALA A 17 -8.48 -5.05 -11.90
C ALA A 17 -8.95 -3.58 -11.79
N SER A 18 -10.26 -3.35 -11.89
CA SER A 18 -10.90 -2.05 -11.68
C SER A 18 -10.73 -1.57 -10.23
N MET A 19 -10.94 -2.48 -9.26
CA MET A 19 -10.71 -2.20 -7.83
C MET A 19 -9.25 -1.78 -7.61
N VAL A 20 -8.27 -2.58 -8.03
CA VAL A 20 -6.84 -2.29 -7.78
C VAL A 20 -6.44 -0.91 -8.30
N SER A 21 -6.95 -0.50 -9.46
CA SER A 21 -6.65 0.81 -10.05
C SER A 21 -7.31 2.00 -9.34
N SER A 22 -8.32 1.78 -8.49
CA SER A 22 -9.07 2.85 -7.80
C SER A 22 -9.09 2.74 -6.27
N LEU A 23 -8.39 1.74 -5.70
CA LEU A 23 -8.29 1.41 -4.27
C LEU A 23 -8.18 2.59 -3.28
N PRO A 24 -7.44 3.69 -3.56
CA PRO A 24 -7.36 4.81 -2.62
C PRO A 24 -8.70 5.46 -2.29
N ARG A 25 -9.72 5.26 -3.13
CA ARG A 25 -11.09 5.78 -2.95
C ARG A 25 -12.04 4.79 -2.26
N TRP A 26 -11.55 3.59 -1.91
CA TRP A 26 -12.39 2.52 -1.40
C TRP A 26 -12.44 2.54 0.13
N THR A 27 -13.64 2.27 0.66
CA THR A 27 -13.88 1.98 2.06
C THR A 27 -14.02 0.47 2.24
N THR A 28 -13.88 -0.01 3.47
CA THR A 28 -14.09 -1.42 3.81
C THR A 28 -15.49 -1.90 3.41
N GLU A 29 -16.52 -1.10 3.69
CA GLU A 29 -17.90 -1.37 3.29
C GLU A 29 -18.05 -1.54 1.77
N ARG A 30 -17.49 -0.63 0.97
CA ARG A 30 -17.55 -0.71 -0.50
C ARG A 30 -16.80 -1.92 -1.06
N ALA A 31 -15.70 -2.30 -0.41
CA ALA A 31 -14.95 -3.48 -0.81
C ALA A 31 -15.76 -4.76 -0.59
N VAL A 32 -16.39 -4.89 0.59
CA VAL A 32 -17.28 -6.02 0.92
C VAL A 32 -18.52 -6.05 0.04
N GLU A 33 -19.13 -4.90 -0.26
CA GLU A 33 -20.29 -4.82 -1.14
C GLU A 33 -19.97 -5.30 -2.57
N ALA A 34 -18.80 -4.93 -3.10
CA ALA A 34 -18.43 -5.27 -4.48
C ALA A 34 -17.91 -6.71 -4.63
N LEU A 35 -17.19 -7.23 -3.63
CA LEU A 35 -16.47 -8.51 -3.73
C LEU A 35 -16.99 -9.60 -2.78
N GLY A 36 -17.87 -9.26 -1.84
CA GLY A 36 -18.44 -10.21 -0.90
C GLY A 36 -17.38 -10.96 -0.11
N THR A 37 -17.49 -12.29 -0.08
CA THR A 37 -16.59 -13.19 0.64
C THR A 37 -15.17 -13.23 0.09
N ASP A 38 -14.97 -12.83 -1.17
CA ASP A 38 -13.68 -12.92 -1.86
C ASP A 38 -12.79 -11.70 -1.59
N THR A 39 -13.31 -10.70 -0.86
CA THR A 39 -12.63 -9.44 -0.55
C THR A 39 -11.22 -9.64 0.02
N PRO A 40 -10.97 -10.51 1.02
CA PRO A 40 -9.63 -10.68 1.59
C PRO A 40 -8.61 -11.26 0.59
N GLU A 41 -9.02 -12.25 -0.21
CA GLU A 41 -8.16 -12.87 -1.22
C GLU A 41 -7.81 -11.87 -2.32
N ALA A 42 -8.79 -11.11 -2.81
CA ALA A 42 -8.60 -10.08 -3.82
C ALA A 42 -7.64 -8.97 -3.36
N LEU A 43 -7.77 -8.50 -2.11
CA LEU A 43 -6.87 -7.50 -1.53
C LEU A 43 -5.45 -8.05 -1.36
N THR A 44 -5.31 -9.31 -0.97
CA THR A 44 -4.00 -9.98 -0.86
C THR A 44 -3.32 -10.08 -2.23
N ALA A 45 -4.07 -10.51 -3.26
CA ALA A 45 -3.57 -10.56 -4.63
C ALA A 45 -3.18 -9.17 -5.16
N ALA A 46 -3.95 -8.13 -4.82
CA ALA A 46 -3.64 -6.75 -5.18
C ALA A 46 -2.32 -6.25 -4.56
N ILE A 47 -2.10 -6.54 -3.27
CA ILE A 47 -0.84 -6.20 -2.58
C ILE A 47 0.33 -6.93 -3.25
N ALA A 48 0.20 -8.24 -3.47
CA ALA A 48 1.23 -9.05 -4.12
C ALA A 48 1.56 -8.56 -5.54
N LEU A 49 0.57 -8.08 -6.29
CA LEU A 49 0.76 -7.46 -7.60
C LEU A 49 1.61 -6.18 -7.48
N VAL A 50 1.25 -5.27 -6.58
CA VAL A 50 2.01 -4.03 -6.39
C VAL A 50 3.44 -4.32 -5.95
N ASP A 51 3.64 -5.26 -5.02
CA ASP A 51 4.97 -5.66 -4.57
C ASP A 51 5.81 -6.21 -5.71
N ARG A 52 5.23 -7.03 -6.59
CA ARG A 52 5.90 -7.52 -7.81
C ARG A 52 6.29 -6.37 -8.74
N GLU A 53 5.42 -5.38 -8.90
CA GLU A 53 5.66 -4.22 -9.78
C GLU A 53 6.72 -3.24 -9.25
N LEU A 54 6.92 -3.20 -7.93
CA LEU A 54 7.92 -2.39 -7.25
C LEU A 54 9.26 -3.14 -7.02
N ARG A 55 9.41 -4.37 -7.53
CA ARG A 55 10.69 -5.09 -7.45
C ARG A 55 11.80 -4.38 -8.20
N PRO A 56 13.03 -4.39 -7.66
CA PRO A 56 14.20 -3.89 -8.37
C PRO A 56 14.47 -4.69 -9.64
N VAL A 57 15.31 -4.15 -10.51
CA VAL A 57 15.79 -4.90 -11.68
C VAL A 57 16.44 -6.22 -11.24
N PRO A 58 16.12 -7.36 -11.89
CA PRO A 58 16.75 -8.63 -11.56
C PRO A 58 18.28 -8.55 -11.65
N ARG A 59 18.97 -9.21 -10.71
CA ARG A 59 20.44 -9.25 -10.63
C ARG A 59 21.04 -10.44 -11.36
N ASP A 60 20.24 -11.48 -11.60
CA ASP A 60 20.66 -12.62 -12.41
C ASP A 60 20.84 -12.19 -13.87
N ALA A 61 21.79 -12.85 -14.56
CA ALA A 61 22.20 -12.45 -15.90
C ALA A 61 21.05 -12.52 -16.91
N GLU A 62 20.18 -13.53 -16.81
CA GLU A 62 19.05 -13.72 -17.72
C GLU A 62 17.99 -12.63 -17.54
N GLY A 63 17.55 -12.39 -16.30
CA GLY A 63 16.58 -11.36 -15.97
C GLY A 63 17.09 -9.95 -16.26
N ARG A 64 18.36 -9.66 -15.95
CA ARG A 64 18.98 -8.37 -16.27
C ARG A 64 19.02 -8.14 -17.78
N LYS A 65 19.40 -9.16 -18.56
CA LYS A 65 19.41 -9.09 -20.04
C LYS A 65 18.00 -8.88 -20.60
N ALA A 66 17.02 -9.63 -20.12
CA ALA A 66 15.63 -9.50 -20.56
C ALA A 66 15.07 -8.09 -20.29
N TRP A 67 15.32 -7.54 -19.09
CA TRP A 67 14.94 -6.17 -18.75
C TRP A 67 15.68 -5.14 -19.62
N GLY A 68 16.99 -5.31 -19.80
CA GLY A 68 17.82 -4.43 -20.63
C GLY A 68 17.31 -4.32 -22.08
N LEU A 69 16.95 -5.45 -22.69
CA LEU A 69 16.33 -5.47 -24.03
C LEU A 69 14.97 -4.76 -24.05
N ALA A 70 14.14 -4.97 -23.03
CA ALA A 70 12.82 -4.37 -22.95
C ALA A 70 12.86 -2.85 -22.77
N ILE A 71 13.81 -2.33 -21.98
CA ILE A 71 13.97 -0.88 -21.79
C ILE A 71 14.67 -0.24 -23.00
N ASP A 72 15.67 -0.90 -23.61
CA ASP A 72 16.32 -0.44 -24.83
C ASP A 72 15.32 -0.24 -25.98
N ASP A 73 14.36 -1.14 -26.18
CA ASP A 73 13.32 -0.96 -27.22
C ASP A 73 12.51 0.34 -27.02
N ARG A 74 12.18 0.68 -25.76
CA ARG A 74 11.43 1.90 -25.44
C ARG A 74 12.30 3.14 -25.65
N LEU A 75 13.57 3.09 -25.21
CA LEU A 75 14.52 4.18 -25.39
C LEU A 75 14.82 4.42 -26.87
N ARG A 76 14.89 3.37 -27.69
CA ARG A 76 15.05 3.48 -29.15
C ARG A 76 13.92 4.27 -29.79
N ARG A 77 12.67 4.03 -29.38
CA ARG A 77 11.50 4.79 -29.86
C ARG A 77 11.54 6.25 -29.41
N LEU A 78 11.99 6.52 -28.17
CA LEU A 78 12.18 7.89 -27.68
C LEU A 78 13.26 8.62 -28.48
N ALA A 79 14.43 7.99 -28.69
CA ALA A 79 15.50 8.58 -29.49
C ALA A 79 15.03 8.90 -30.92
N ALA A 80 14.35 7.97 -31.58
CA ALA A 80 13.83 8.18 -32.93
C ALA A 80 12.80 9.33 -33.00
N LYS A 81 11.98 9.50 -31.95
CA LYS A 81 11.02 10.61 -31.85
C LYS A 81 11.73 11.97 -31.74
N ILE A 82 12.83 12.04 -31.01
CA ILE A 82 13.49 13.30 -30.65
C ILE A 82 14.56 13.69 -31.68
N ALA A 83 15.31 12.70 -32.17
CA ALA A 83 16.47 12.87 -33.03
C ALA A 83 16.48 11.81 -34.15
N PRO A 84 15.57 11.90 -35.13
CA PRO A 84 15.41 10.88 -36.18
C PRO A 84 16.66 10.70 -37.07
N GLY A 85 17.49 11.74 -37.19
CA GLY A 85 18.74 11.71 -37.97
C GLY A 85 19.99 11.31 -37.17
N MET A 86 19.84 10.88 -35.91
CA MET A 86 20.96 10.48 -35.07
C MET A 86 21.72 9.29 -35.67
N ALA A 87 23.05 9.37 -35.67
CA ALA A 87 23.90 8.27 -36.11
C ALA A 87 23.70 7.02 -35.23
N PRO A 88 23.68 5.79 -35.81
CA PRO A 88 23.42 4.56 -35.05
C PRO A 88 24.32 4.37 -33.82
N ALA A 89 25.62 4.62 -33.96
CA ALA A 89 26.61 4.47 -32.88
C ALA A 89 26.33 5.43 -31.71
N GLN A 90 26.06 6.71 -32.00
CA GLN A 90 25.69 7.70 -30.98
C GLN A 90 24.39 7.31 -30.26
N GLY A 91 23.43 6.74 -31.00
CA GLY A 91 22.20 6.25 -30.40
C GLY A 91 22.41 5.05 -29.50
N GLU A 92 23.29 4.13 -29.86
CA GLU A 92 23.64 2.98 -29.03
C GLU A 92 24.33 3.41 -27.72
N GLU A 93 25.30 4.31 -27.80
CA GLU A 93 25.98 4.86 -26.62
C GLU A 93 24.99 5.56 -25.68
N TRP A 94 24.11 6.42 -26.23
CA TRP A 94 23.09 7.09 -25.43
C TRP A 94 22.13 6.09 -24.77
N ARG A 95 21.63 5.07 -25.50
CA ARG A 95 20.72 4.07 -24.93
C ARG A 95 21.41 3.23 -23.86
N SER A 96 22.66 2.81 -24.09
CA SER A 96 23.45 2.06 -23.11
C SER A 96 23.62 2.84 -21.80
N ALA A 97 23.98 4.12 -21.89
CA ALA A 97 24.07 5.01 -20.73
C ALA A 97 22.72 5.15 -20.00
N MET A 98 21.61 5.31 -20.75
CA MET A 98 20.27 5.40 -20.18
C MET A 98 19.80 4.10 -19.51
N VAL A 99 20.14 2.93 -20.05
CA VAL A 99 19.82 1.63 -19.44
C VAL A 99 20.47 1.51 -18.06
N GLU A 100 21.73 1.91 -17.94
CA GLU A 100 22.42 1.92 -16.66
C GLU A 100 21.90 3.01 -15.72
N ALA A 101 21.65 4.22 -16.23
CA ALA A 101 21.12 5.32 -15.43
C ALA A 101 19.75 4.99 -14.81
N LEU A 102 18.89 4.23 -15.49
CA LEU A 102 17.54 3.89 -15.02
C LEU A 102 17.46 2.56 -14.25
N ALA A 103 18.60 1.89 -14.05
CA ALA A 103 18.67 0.58 -13.41
C ALA A 103 18.36 0.60 -11.90
N ASP A 104 18.44 1.76 -11.25
CA ASP A 104 18.11 1.98 -9.85
C ASP A 104 16.59 1.97 -9.59
N LEU A 105 15.79 2.23 -10.63
CA LEU A 105 14.34 2.22 -10.53
C LEU A 105 13.79 0.78 -10.53
N PRO A 106 12.60 0.54 -9.94
CA PRO A 106 11.94 -0.75 -10.08
C PRO A 106 11.69 -1.12 -11.54
N ALA A 107 11.86 -2.40 -11.88
CA ALA A 107 11.94 -2.86 -13.27
C ALA A 107 10.71 -2.45 -14.10
N MET A 108 9.51 -2.72 -13.58
CA MET A 108 8.25 -2.39 -14.23
C MET A 108 7.93 -0.90 -14.17
N VAL A 109 8.40 -0.19 -13.14
CA VAL A 109 8.26 1.27 -13.02
C VAL A 109 9.03 1.96 -14.16
N ALA A 110 10.32 1.63 -14.35
CA ALA A 110 11.17 2.23 -15.38
C ALA A 110 10.57 2.05 -16.78
N LEU A 111 10.14 0.82 -17.07
CA LEU A 111 9.43 0.48 -18.30
C LEU A 111 8.19 1.38 -18.48
N THR A 112 7.28 1.40 -17.50
CA THR A 112 6.04 2.21 -17.56
C THR A 112 6.34 3.70 -17.74
N ALA A 113 7.35 4.22 -17.06
CA ALA A 113 7.76 5.61 -17.17
C ALA A 113 8.27 5.96 -18.57
N CYS A 114 9.13 5.13 -19.18
CA CYS A 114 9.55 5.32 -20.57
C CYS A 114 8.36 5.29 -21.54
N LYS A 115 7.37 4.40 -21.32
CA LYS A 115 6.16 4.35 -22.15
C LYS A 115 5.34 5.64 -22.00
N ARG A 116 5.14 6.15 -20.78
CA ARG A 116 4.42 7.41 -20.53
C ARG A 116 5.19 8.62 -21.08
N ALA A 117 6.52 8.61 -21.00
CA ALA A 117 7.38 9.66 -21.52
C ALA A 117 7.23 9.85 -23.04
N MET A 118 6.86 8.81 -23.79
CA MET A 118 6.56 8.93 -25.24
C MET A 118 5.50 9.99 -25.55
N HIS A 119 4.64 10.35 -24.60
CA HIS A 119 3.61 11.36 -24.78
C HIS A 119 4.05 12.77 -24.42
N ARG A 120 5.26 12.95 -23.85
CA ARG A 120 5.81 14.27 -23.54
C ARG A 120 6.49 14.90 -24.76
N PRO A 121 6.41 16.23 -24.93
CA PRO A 121 7.25 16.95 -25.87
C PRO A 121 8.67 17.03 -25.31
N PHE A 122 9.64 16.65 -26.12
CA PHE A 122 11.07 16.78 -25.80
C PHE A 122 11.73 17.56 -26.91
N GLN A 123 12.61 18.48 -26.54
CA GLN A 123 13.46 19.20 -27.49
C GLN A 123 14.81 18.51 -27.64
N PHE A 124 15.31 17.92 -26.55
CA PHE A 124 16.65 17.35 -26.48
C PHE A 124 16.66 16.04 -25.69
N LEU A 125 17.63 15.17 -25.99
CA LEU A 125 17.75 13.85 -25.38
C LEU A 125 18.11 13.89 -23.88
N ASN A 126 18.86 14.91 -23.45
CA ASN A 126 19.24 15.09 -22.05
C ASN A 126 18.01 15.35 -21.14
N GLN A 127 16.87 15.75 -21.70
CA GLN A 127 15.62 15.93 -20.95
C GLN A 127 14.94 14.59 -20.61
N VAL A 128 15.30 13.51 -21.30
CA VAL A 128 14.61 12.22 -21.20
C VAL A 128 14.76 11.61 -19.81
N GLU A 129 15.98 11.58 -19.26
CA GLU A 129 16.21 11.00 -17.93
C GLU A 129 15.39 11.69 -16.86
N GLY A 130 15.46 13.02 -16.78
CA GLY A 130 14.70 13.80 -15.80
C GLY A 130 13.19 13.54 -15.89
N ALA A 131 12.65 13.54 -17.11
CA ALA A 131 11.22 13.27 -17.31
C ALA A 131 10.83 11.82 -16.97
N VAL A 132 11.68 10.83 -17.30
CA VAL A 132 11.43 9.43 -16.91
C VAL A 132 11.45 9.29 -15.40
N ARG A 133 12.37 9.96 -14.68
CA ARG A 133 12.42 9.93 -13.22
C ARG A 133 11.26 10.64 -12.54
N GLU A 134 10.78 11.75 -13.10
CA GLU A 134 9.60 12.45 -12.59
C GLU A 134 8.34 11.58 -12.71
N ILE A 135 8.12 10.99 -13.89
CA ILE A 135 7.03 10.02 -14.10
C ILE A 135 7.26 8.79 -13.20
N ALA A 136 8.51 8.39 -13.08
CA ALA A 136 9.13 7.53 -12.08
C ALA A 136 8.43 7.57 -10.71
N ALA A 137 8.68 8.70 -10.06
CA ALA A 137 8.22 9.01 -8.72
C ALA A 137 6.69 8.96 -8.62
N SER A 138 5.98 9.55 -9.59
CA SER A 138 4.52 9.52 -9.60
C SER A 138 3.95 8.10 -9.69
N VAL A 139 4.53 7.23 -10.51
CA VAL A 139 4.10 5.81 -10.61
C VAL A 139 4.36 5.06 -9.31
N ILE A 140 5.50 5.31 -8.66
CA ILE A 140 5.83 4.68 -7.37
C ILE A 140 4.84 5.13 -6.29
N GLU A 141 4.61 6.43 -6.17
CA GLU A 141 3.66 6.99 -5.20
C GLU A 141 2.24 6.46 -5.41
N GLU A 142 1.77 6.41 -6.66
CA GLU A 142 0.46 5.87 -7.02
C GLU A 142 0.32 4.39 -6.58
N ARG A 143 1.37 3.60 -6.77
CA ARG A 143 1.42 2.19 -6.39
C ARG A 143 1.47 2.00 -4.88
N GLU A 144 2.32 2.74 -4.18
CA GLU A 144 2.40 2.69 -2.72
C GLU A 144 1.09 3.12 -2.06
N THR A 145 0.43 4.16 -2.59
CA THR A 145 -0.88 4.60 -2.11
C THR A 145 -1.92 3.50 -2.25
N ARG A 146 -1.95 2.81 -3.40
CA ARG A 146 -2.82 1.64 -3.63
C ARG A 146 -2.56 0.52 -2.63
N ARG A 147 -1.28 0.18 -2.41
CA ARG A 147 -0.88 -0.86 -1.46
C ARG A 147 -1.32 -0.52 -0.03
N ARG A 148 -1.02 0.68 0.45
CA ARG A 148 -1.40 1.14 1.81
C ARG A 148 -2.93 1.12 2.00
N ALA A 149 -3.68 1.48 0.96
CA ALA A 149 -5.14 1.43 1.00
C ALA A 149 -5.66 -0.02 1.13
N ALA A 150 -5.11 -0.96 0.36
CA ALA A 150 -5.46 -2.39 0.47
C ALA A 150 -5.09 -2.98 1.83
N GLU A 151 -3.89 -2.71 2.34
CA GLU A 151 -3.43 -3.16 3.66
C GLU A 151 -4.30 -2.60 4.81
N ARG A 152 -4.79 -1.36 4.67
CA ARG A 152 -5.72 -0.79 5.64
C ARG A 152 -7.05 -1.55 5.64
N ILE A 153 -7.67 -1.75 4.46
CA ILE A 153 -8.96 -2.44 4.35
C ILE A 153 -8.84 -3.88 4.88
N LEU A 154 -7.78 -4.58 4.52
CA LEU A 154 -7.54 -5.95 4.97
C LEU A 154 -7.45 -6.02 6.52
N ARG A 155 -6.68 -5.12 7.13
CA ARG A 155 -6.59 -5.03 8.61
C ARG A 155 -7.92 -4.70 9.28
N ASP A 156 -8.74 -3.86 8.66
CA ASP A 156 -10.05 -3.53 9.21
C ASP A 156 -11.01 -4.74 9.13
N LEU A 157 -10.93 -5.55 8.06
CA LEU A 157 -11.66 -6.82 7.95
C LEU A 157 -11.20 -7.84 8.99
N GLU A 158 -9.89 -7.99 9.17
CA GLU A 158 -9.30 -8.87 10.19
C GLU A 158 -9.74 -8.46 11.60
N ARG A 159 -9.75 -7.16 11.90
CA ARG A 159 -10.22 -6.62 13.18
C ARG A 159 -11.71 -6.86 13.39
N ALA A 160 -12.53 -6.70 12.36
CA ALA A 160 -13.97 -6.95 12.44
C ALA A 160 -14.29 -8.45 12.63
N ALA A 161 -13.46 -9.34 12.08
CA ALA A 161 -13.59 -10.78 12.26
C ALA A 161 -13.06 -11.29 13.62
N ALA A 162 -12.14 -10.56 14.26
CA ALA A 162 -11.60 -10.92 15.56
C ALA A 162 -12.67 -10.80 16.65
N ALA A 163 -12.77 -11.82 17.51
CA ALA A 163 -13.62 -11.76 18.69
C ALA A 163 -13.18 -10.60 19.60
N PRO A 164 -14.12 -9.83 20.19
CA PRO A 164 -13.77 -8.83 21.18
C PRO A 164 -12.94 -9.49 22.29
N PRO A 165 -11.91 -8.79 22.83
CA PRO A 165 -11.17 -9.32 23.96
C PRO A 165 -12.15 -9.68 25.07
N ALA A 166 -12.10 -10.93 25.52
CA ALA A 166 -12.94 -11.40 26.62
C ALA A 166 -12.61 -10.53 27.84
N LEU A 167 -13.59 -9.72 28.27
CA LEU A 167 -13.50 -9.10 29.57
C LEU A 167 -13.44 -10.23 30.61
N PRO A 168 -12.60 -10.11 31.66
CA PRO A 168 -12.70 -11.03 32.77
C PRO A 168 -14.17 -11.06 33.22
N PRO A 169 -14.72 -12.25 33.53
CA PRO A 169 -16.09 -12.33 34.02
C PRO A 169 -16.20 -11.34 35.18
N ALA A 170 -17.11 -10.36 35.04
CA ALA A 170 -17.46 -9.52 36.16
C ALA A 170 -17.97 -10.48 37.23
N ASP A 171 -17.28 -10.54 38.36
CA ASP A 171 -17.78 -11.23 39.54
C ASP A 171 -18.76 -10.25 40.20
N PRO A 172 -20.08 -10.39 39.98
CA PRO A 172 -21.05 -9.43 40.46
C PRO A 172 -21.18 -9.49 41.99
N ASP A 173 -20.69 -10.57 42.61
CA ASP A 173 -20.77 -10.83 44.04
C ASP A 173 -19.45 -10.48 44.76
N ARG A 174 -18.39 -10.11 44.03
CA ARG A 174 -17.15 -9.63 44.65
C ARG A 174 -17.39 -8.23 45.22
N PRO A 175 -17.34 -8.04 46.55
CA PRO A 175 -17.42 -6.71 47.12
C PRO A 175 -16.22 -5.88 46.67
N VAL A 176 -16.47 -4.65 46.22
CA VAL A 176 -15.42 -3.68 45.91
C VAL A 176 -14.68 -3.37 47.21
N THR A 177 -13.38 -3.60 47.23
CA THR A 177 -12.55 -3.39 48.42
C THR A 177 -12.27 -1.90 48.65
N ALA A 178 -11.97 -1.53 49.89
CA ALA A 178 -11.61 -0.14 50.24
C ALA A 178 -10.38 0.38 49.45
N ASP A 179 -9.42 -0.49 49.15
CA ASP A 179 -8.24 -0.16 48.32
C ASP A 179 -8.64 0.16 46.87
N GLU A 180 -9.59 -0.59 46.31
CA GLU A 180 -10.11 -0.35 44.98
C GLU A 180 -10.90 0.97 44.91
N ILE A 181 -11.69 1.28 45.95
CA ILE A 181 -12.41 2.56 46.06
C ILE A 181 -11.43 3.74 46.13
N ARG A 182 -10.32 3.61 46.87
CA ARG A 182 -9.26 4.64 46.93
C ARG A 182 -8.59 4.85 45.58
N ALA A 183 -8.31 3.77 44.85
CA ALA A 183 -7.70 3.81 43.53
C ALA A 183 -8.61 4.42 42.43
N MET A 184 -9.93 4.48 42.66
CA MET A 184 -10.87 5.07 41.71
C MET A 184 -10.79 6.61 41.68
N PRO A 185 -10.76 7.24 40.49
CA PRO A 185 -10.97 8.68 40.37
C PRO A 185 -12.31 9.14 40.97
N PRO A 186 -12.44 10.39 41.47
CA PRO A 186 -13.68 10.88 42.07
C PRO A 186 -14.91 10.73 41.16
N SER A 187 -14.74 10.91 39.84
CA SER A 187 -15.80 10.75 38.84
C SER A 187 -16.29 9.30 38.72
N VAL A 188 -15.40 8.32 38.89
CA VAL A 188 -15.72 6.90 38.83
C VAL A 188 -16.42 6.45 40.12
N ARG A 189 -15.99 6.97 41.28
CA ARG A 189 -16.68 6.74 42.57
C ARG A 189 -18.11 7.26 42.54
N ALA A 190 -18.31 8.50 42.08
CA ALA A 190 -19.64 9.10 41.97
C ALA A 190 -20.56 8.32 41.02
N MET A 191 -20.00 7.80 39.92
CA MET A 191 -20.74 6.93 38.99
C MET A 191 -21.10 5.60 39.65
N GLY A 192 -20.17 4.97 40.37
CA GLY A 192 -20.39 3.72 41.11
C GLY A 192 -21.50 3.83 42.16
N VAL A 193 -21.55 4.94 42.90
CA VAL A 193 -22.63 5.22 43.86
C VAL A 193 -23.96 5.39 43.13
N LYS A 194 -23.97 6.15 42.03
CA LYS A 194 -25.19 6.43 41.26
C LYS A 194 -25.82 5.17 40.66
N ILE A 195 -25.02 4.18 40.27
CA ILE A 195 -25.50 2.90 39.72
C ILE A 195 -25.69 1.82 40.79
N GLY A 196 -25.45 2.14 42.07
CA GLY A 196 -25.63 1.22 43.20
C GLY A 196 -24.55 0.14 43.33
N ALA A 197 -23.40 0.31 42.66
CA ALA A 197 -22.28 -0.66 42.70
C ALA A 197 -21.37 -0.50 43.94
N ILE A 198 -21.42 0.65 44.60
CA ILE A 198 -20.73 0.97 45.87
C ILE A 198 -21.62 1.88 46.70
N SER A 199 -21.63 1.73 48.03
CA SER A 199 -22.44 2.61 48.89
C SER A 199 -21.70 3.90 49.26
N GLU A 200 -22.45 4.96 49.60
CA GLU A 200 -21.86 6.19 50.14
C GLU A 200 -21.10 5.94 51.44
N ALA A 201 -21.54 4.96 52.24
CA ALA A 201 -20.87 4.55 53.47
C ALA A 201 -19.52 3.87 53.20
N ASP A 202 -19.42 3.05 52.14
CA ASP A 202 -18.16 2.40 51.75
C ASP A 202 -17.15 3.42 51.23
N VAL A 203 -17.61 4.43 50.48
CA VAL A 203 -16.76 5.52 50.01
C VAL A 203 -16.25 6.36 51.19
N ALA A 204 -17.12 6.70 52.15
CA ALA A 204 -16.73 7.43 53.34
C ALA A 204 -15.73 6.62 54.20
N ALA A 205 -16.01 5.33 54.42
CA ALA A 205 -15.13 4.45 55.19
C ALA A 205 -13.77 4.24 54.51
N ALA A 206 -13.73 4.10 53.18
CA ALA A 206 -12.49 3.91 52.43
C ALA A 206 -11.58 5.15 52.41
N LEU A 207 -12.16 6.35 52.48
CA LEU A 207 -11.44 7.63 52.45
C LEU A 207 -11.11 8.19 53.84
N ALA A 208 -11.79 7.72 54.90
CA ALA A 208 -11.55 8.16 56.28
C ALA A 208 -10.23 7.66 56.89
N VAL A 209 -9.52 6.74 56.21
CA VAL A 209 -8.25 6.14 56.69
C VAL A 209 -7.01 6.96 56.28
N ASP A 210 -7.18 7.98 55.43
CA ASP A 210 -6.10 8.86 54.93
C ASP A 210 -6.07 10.26 55.60
N GLU A 211 -6.70 10.44 56.77
CA GLU A 211 -6.47 11.59 57.70
C GLU A 211 -5.65 11.16 58.92
#